data_AF-A0A9E0YYW5-F1
#
_entry.id   AF-A0A9E0YYW5-F1
#
_cell.length_a   1.000
_cell.length_b   1.000
_cell.length_c   1.000
_cell.angle_alpha   90.00
_cell.angle_beta   90.00
_cell.angle_gamma   90.00
#
_symmetry.space_group_name_H-M   'P 1'
#
loop_
_entity.id
_entity.type
_entity.pdbx_description
1 polymer ?
#
loop_
_entity_poly.entity_id
_entity_poly.type
_entity_poly.pdbx_seq_one_letter_code
_entity_poly.pdbx_strand_id
1 'polypeptide(L)'
;MKKIILYILRGIGLGCVFFTLSGIIFDIIFKGSFLLNHWYYTKMAIGSMITGIAFYVPSLVYQNEKLSKGLQVFIHMGIGLVTYISVGLYVGWIPLQAGAWAITGTIVIAVVVSFLIWFGFYLYYRQEAKRINAKLKEKQGI
;
A
#
# COMPACT_ATOMS: atom_id res chain seq x y z
N MET A 1 1.56 9.97 -20.46
CA MET A 1 1.96 10.94 -19.40
C MET A 1 0.83 11.25 -18.41
N LYS A 2 -0.34 11.77 -18.84
CA LYS A 2 -1.47 12.11 -17.94
C LYS A 2 -1.89 10.97 -16.98
N LYS A 3 -1.95 9.73 -17.47
CA LYS A 3 -2.30 8.54 -16.67
C LYS A 3 -1.29 8.25 -15.55
N ILE A 4 0.00 8.33 -15.83
CA ILE A 4 1.05 8.04 -14.82
C ILE A 4 1.03 9.10 -13.72
N ILE A 5 0.89 10.38 -14.08
CA ILE A 5 0.75 11.48 -13.11
C ILE A 5 -0.44 11.24 -12.18
N LEU A 6 -1.59 10.85 -12.74
CA LEU A 6 -2.77 10.53 -11.93
C LEU A 6 -2.52 9.36 -10.96
N TYR A 7 -1.78 8.34 -11.38
CA TYR A 7 -1.44 7.21 -10.51
C TYR A 7 -0.47 7.62 -9.41
N ILE A 8 0.49 8.49 -9.69
CA ILE A 8 1.38 9.06 -8.67
C ILE A 8 0.56 9.84 -7.65
N LEU A 9 -0.33 10.74 -8.09
CA LEU A 9 -1.17 11.52 -7.18
C LEU A 9 -2.10 10.63 -6.32
N ARG A 10 -2.67 9.58 -6.90
CA ARG A 10 -3.47 8.60 -6.15
C ARG A 10 -2.63 7.79 -5.16
N GLY A 11 -1.40 7.43 -5.54
CA GLY A 11 -0.44 6.79 -4.66
C GLY A 11 -0.03 7.67 -3.47
N ILE A 12 0.25 8.95 -3.72
CA ILE A 12 0.48 9.95 -2.66
C ILE A 12 -0.73 10.02 -1.75
N GLY A 13 -1.94 10.15 -2.31
CA GLY A 13 -3.18 10.18 -1.53
C GLY A 13 -3.36 8.95 -0.65
N LEU A 14 -3.09 7.76 -1.18
CA LEU A 14 -3.13 6.51 -0.41
C LEU A 14 -2.09 6.51 0.73
N GLY A 15 -0.87 6.94 0.45
CA GLY A 15 0.19 7.09 1.46
C GLY A 15 -0.21 8.05 2.59
N CYS A 16 -0.77 9.21 2.24
CA CYS A 16 -1.28 10.19 3.21
C CYS A 16 -2.41 9.60 4.06
N VAL A 17 -3.35 8.86 3.47
CA VAL A 17 -4.44 8.21 4.23
C VAL A 17 -3.86 7.25 5.28
N PHE A 18 -2.94 6.37 4.90
CA PHE A 18 -2.33 5.44 5.86
C PHE A 18 -1.48 6.15 6.92
N PHE A 19 -0.77 7.22 6.55
CA PHE A 19 -0.03 8.03 7.50
C PHE A 19 -0.95 8.67 8.54
N THR A 20 -2.05 9.27 8.11
CA THR A 20 -3.06 9.85 9.02
C THR A 20 -3.71 8.79 9.90
N LEU A 21 -4.09 7.64 9.35
CA LEU A 21 -4.65 6.53 10.14
C LEU A 21 -3.67 6.04 11.21
N SER A 22 -2.38 5.91 10.85
CA SER A 22 -1.33 5.53 11.80
C SER A 22 -1.14 6.60 12.87
N GLY A 23 -1.19 7.88 12.49
CA GLY A 23 -1.13 9.02 13.43
C GLY A 23 -2.28 9.00 14.43
N ILE A 24 -3.52 8.73 13.98
CA ILE A 24 -4.70 8.59 14.86
C ILE A 24 -4.51 7.43 15.84
N ILE A 25 -4.00 6.29 15.37
CA ILE A 25 -3.73 5.13 16.24
C ILE A 25 -2.69 5.50 17.31
N PHE A 26 -1.59 6.15 16.93
CA PHE A 26 -0.57 6.58 17.89
C PHE A 26 -1.10 7.62 18.88
N ASP A 27 -1.88 8.59 18.41
CA ASP A 27 -2.52 9.60 19.26
C ASP A 27 -3.37 8.93 20.37
N ILE A 28 -4.17 7.93 20.01
CA ILE A 28 -4.98 7.17 20.97
C ILE A 28 -4.10 6.37 21.95
N ILE A 29 -3.10 5.64 21.45
CA ILE A 29 -2.21 4.80 22.27
C ILE A 29 -1.43 5.65 23.28
N PHE A 30 -0.92 6.80 22.85
CA PHE A 30 -0.11 7.71 23.66
C PHE A 30 -0.94 8.82 24.33
N LYS A 31 -2.27 8.70 24.35
CA LYS A 31 -3.20 9.61 25.03
C LYS A 31 -2.98 11.10 24.68
N GLY A 32 -2.78 11.39 23.41
CA GLY A 32 -2.53 12.76 22.90
C GLY A 32 -1.10 13.28 23.06
N SER A 33 -0.17 12.47 23.58
CA SER A 33 1.22 12.88 23.81
C SER A 33 2.17 12.21 22.81
N PHE A 34 2.50 12.91 21.72
CA PHE A 34 3.40 12.39 20.69
C PHE A 34 4.48 13.43 20.33
N LEU A 35 5.70 13.24 20.87
CA LEU A 35 6.81 14.16 20.65
C LEU A 35 7.61 13.75 19.40
N LEU A 36 7.54 14.56 18.35
CA LEU A 36 8.25 14.34 17.09
C LEU A 36 9.42 15.32 16.93
N ASN A 37 10.61 14.90 17.35
CA ASN A 37 11.84 15.68 17.19
C ASN A 37 12.53 15.38 15.86
N HIS A 38 13.61 16.12 15.54
CA HIS A 38 14.54 15.82 14.45
C HIS A 38 13.90 15.52 13.08
N TRP A 39 12.85 16.25 12.73
CA TRP A 39 12.12 16.10 11.45
C TRP A 39 11.48 14.72 11.24
N TYR A 40 11.23 13.96 12.31
CA TYR A 40 10.60 12.63 12.21
C TYR A 40 9.25 12.71 11.49
N TYR A 41 8.42 13.71 11.80
CA TYR A 41 7.15 13.92 11.10
C TYR A 41 7.33 14.01 9.59
N THR A 42 8.21 14.90 9.13
CA THR A 42 8.48 15.13 7.71
C THR A 42 9.00 13.89 7.01
N LYS A 43 9.95 13.17 7.65
CA LYS A 43 10.51 11.93 7.09
C LYS A 43 9.45 10.84 6.96
N MET A 44 8.61 10.65 7.98
CA MET A 44 7.52 9.67 7.95
C MET A 44 6.45 10.03 6.92
N ALA A 45 6.08 11.31 6.80
CA ALA A 45 5.10 11.78 5.81
C ALA A 45 5.61 11.59 4.36
N ILE A 46 6.87 11.95 4.08
CA ILE A 46 7.46 11.71 2.76
C ILE A 46 7.59 10.20 2.49
N GLY A 47 8.05 9.44 3.50
CA GLY A 47 8.17 7.99 3.41
C GLY A 47 6.84 7.30 3.09
N SER A 48 5.75 7.74 3.71
CA SER A 48 4.41 7.18 3.44
C SER A 48 3.93 7.52 2.03
N MET A 49 4.17 8.74 1.53
CA MET A 49 3.86 9.12 0.14
C MET A 49 4.65 8.27 -0.86
N ILE A 50 5.97 8.10 -0.66
CA ILE A 50 6.83 7.25 -1.51
C ILE A 50 6.31 5.81 -1.51
N THR A 51 6.01 5.27 -0.32
CA THR A 51 5.44 3.92 -0.17
C THR A 51 4.11 3.80 -0.91
N GLY A 52 3.21 4.77 -0.75
CA GLY A 52 1.91 4.79 -1.43
C GLY A 52 2.04 4.81 -2.95
N ILE A 53 2.99 5.60 -3.49
CA ILE A 53 3.34 5.57 -4.92
C ILE A 53 3.84 4.18 -5.33
N ALA A 54 4.72 3.58 -4.53
CA ALA A 54 5.34 2.29 -4.84
C ALA A 54 4.36 1.11 -4.80
N PHE A 55 3.25 1.20 -4.07
CA PHE A 55 2.15 0.23 -4.20
C PHE A 55 1.20 0.61 -5.36
N TYR A 56 0.85 1.89 -5.50
CA TYR A 56 -0.18 2.27 -6.46
C TYR A 56 0.27 2.24 -7.92
N VAL A 57 1.48 2.71 -8.26
CA VAL A 57 1.95 2.78 -9.64
C VAL A 57 2.17 1.38 -10.25
N PRO A 58 2.84 0.43 -9.58
CA PRO A 58 3.02 -0.93 -10.11
C PRO A 58 1.73 -1.70 -10.34
N SER A 59 0.61 -1.31 -9.72
CA SER A 59 -0.71 -1.91 -9.99
C SER A 59 -1.12 -1.86 -11.48
N LEU A 60 -0.51 -0.97 -12.27
CA LEU A 60 -0.63 -0.94 -13.73
C LEU A 60 -0.29 -2.27 -14.39
N VAL A 61 0.55 -3.10 -13.78
CA VAL A 61 0.93 -4.42 -14.30
C VAL A 61 -0.29 -5.34 -14.49
N TYR A 62 -1.37 -5.15 -13.73
CA TYR A 62 -2.62 -5.92 -13.88
C TYR A 62 -3.35 -5.67 -15.21
N GLN A 63 -3.00 -4.60 -15.93
CA GLN A 63 -3.55 -4.29 -17.25
C GLN A 63 -2.82 -5.02 -18.38
N ASN A 64 -1.69 -5.67 -18.08
CA ASN A 64 -0.93 -6.41 -19.08
C ASN A 64 -1.38 -7.87 -19.15
N GLU A 65 -2.26 -8.17 -20.10
CA GLU A 65 -2.83 -9.52 -20.32
C GLU A 65 -1.80 -10.57 -20.73
N LYS A 66 -0.58 -10.16 -21.17
CA LYS A 66 0.49 -11.09 -21.54
C LYS A 66 1.18 -11.73 -20.33
N LEU A 67 1.04 -11.13 -19.15
CA LEU A 67 1.67 -11.63 -17.92
C LEU A 67 0.73 -12.56 -17.16
N SER A 68 1.28 -13.65 -16.61
CA SER A 68 0.52 -14.52 -15.71
C SER A 68 0.09 -13.75 -14.45
N LYS A 69 -1.05 -14.15 -13.86
CA LYS A 69 -1.56 -13.50 -12.65
C LYS A 69 -0.56 -13.55 -11.49
N GLY A 70 0.15 -14.67 -11.33
CA GLY A 70 1.21 -14.79 -10.33
C GLY A 70 2.34 -13.79 -10.54
N LEU A 71 2.81 -13.61 -11.78
CA LEU A 71 3.87 -12.65 -12.10
C LEU A 71 3.41 -11.20 -11.92
N GLN A 72 2.16 -10.87 -12.27
CA GLN A 72 1.57 -9.55 -11.99
C GLN A 72 1.59 -9.22 -10.50
N VAL A 73 1.15 -10.17 -9.65
CA VAL A 73 1.17 -10.02 -8.19
C VAL A 73 2.61 -9.89 -7.69
N PHE A 74 3.53 -10.73 -8.17
CA PHE A 74 4.93 -10.69 -7.76
C PHE A 74 5.59 -9.34 -8.06
N ILE A 75 5.38 -8.79 -9.26
CA ILE A 75 5.95 -7.47 -9.64
C ILE A 75 5.36 -6.36 -8.76
N HIS A 76 4.04 -6.32 -8.59
CA HIS A 76 3.40 -5.30 -7.78
C HIS A 76 3.84 -5.40 -6.31
N MET A 77 3.68 -6.57 -5.70
CA MET A 77 4.04 -6.79 -4.30
C MET A 77 5.53 -6.62 -4.05
N GLY A 78 6.38 -7.10 -4.95
CA GLY A 78 7.82 -6.97 -4.85
C GLY A 78 8.26 -5.50 -4.80
N ILE A 79 7.79 -4.68 -5.74
CA ILE A 79 8.15 -3.25 -5.76
C ILE A 79 7.63 -2.53 -4.50
N GLY A 80 6.37 -2.77 -4.13
CA GLY A 80 5.77 -2.14 -2.96
C GLY A 80 6.47 -2.52 -1.65
N LEU A 81 6.70 -3.82 -1.41
CA LEU A 81 7.32 -4.31 -0.18
C LEU A 81 8.80 -3.96 -0.07
N VAL A 82 9.58 -4.07 -1.14
CA VAL A 82 11.00 -3.66 -1.14
C VAL A 82 11.13 -2.17 -0.84
N THR A 83 10.24 -1.35 -1.42
CA THR A 83 10.22 0.09 -1.14
C THR A 83 9.80 0.36 0.30
N TYR A 84 8.74 -0.29 0.79
CA TYR A 84 8.30 -0.14 2.18
C TYR A 84 9.40 -0.49 3.19
N ILE A 85 10.10 -1.61 2.99
CA ILE A 85 11.19 -2.03 3.87
C ILE A 85 12.32 -1.01 3.82
N SER A 86 12.76 -0.60 2.63
CA SER A 86 13.83 0.41 2.46
C SER A 86 13.48 1.75 3.12
N VAL A 87 12.26 2.24 2.89
CA VAL A 87 11.75 3.46 3.52
C VAL A 87 11.67 3.28 5.03
N GLY A 88 11.10 2.18 5.51
CA GLY A 88 10.91 1.88 6.92
C GLY A 88 12.22 1.79 7.70
N LEU A 89 13.28 1.26 7.07
CA LEU A 89 14.64 1.28 7.62
C LEU A 89 15.18 2.71 7.72
N TYR A 90 14.96 3.55 6.70
CA TYR A 90 15.47 4.92 6.66
C TYR A 90 14.74 5.87 7.63
N VAL A 91 13.42 5.78 7.71
CA VAL A 91 12.59 6.69 8.53
C VAL A 91 12.34 6.18 9.95
N GLY A 92 12.78 4.96 10.27
CA GLY A 92 12.71 4.39 11.61
C GLY A 92 11.39 3.69 11.96
N TRP A 93 10.64 3.19 10.98
CA TRP A 93 9.47 2.33 11.24
C TRP A 93 9.88 0.93 11.70
N ILE A 94 11.03 0.43 11.24
CA ILE A 94 11.54 -0.88 11.60
C ILE A 94 12.47 -0.72 12.82
N PRO A 95 12.16 -1.35 13.97
CA PRO A 95 12.88 -1.11 15.21
C PRO A 95 14.19 -1.90 15.28
N LEU A 96 15.23 -1.40 14.60
CA LEU A 96 16.54 -2.07 14.49
C LEU A 96 17.22 -2.38 15.83
N GLN A 97 16.91 -1.60 16.87
CA GLN A 97 17.50 -1.75 18.20
C GLN A 97 16.72 -2.73 19.10
N ALA A 98 15.53 -3.18 18.69
CA ALA A 98 14.66 -4.04 19.49
C ALA A 98 14.94 -5.55 19.30
N GLY A 99 16.03 -5.91 18.61
CA GLY A 99 16.44 -7.28 18.35
C GLY A 99 15.78 -7.93 17.13
N ALA A 100 16.30 -9.09 16.73
CA ALA A 100 15.91 -9.77 15.49
C ALA A 100 14.42 -10.11 15.43
N TRP A 101 13.83 -10.57 16.54
CA TRP A 101 12.42 -10.93 16.60
C TRP A 101 11.47 -9.76 16.33
N ALA A 102 11.79 -8.57 16.85
CA ALA A 102 11.00 -7.37 16.60
C ALA A 102 11.07 -6.96 15.12
N ILE A 103 12.27 -6.97 14.54
CA ILE A 103 12.49 -6.65 13.11
C ILE A 103 11.71 -7.63 12.22
N THR A 104 11.88 -8.94 12.43
CA THR A 104 11.16 -9.96 11.67
C THR A 104 9.66 -9.85 11.86
N GLY A 105 9.19 -9.62 13.08
CA GLY A 105 7.78 -9.41 13.38
C GLY A 105 7.18 -8.23 12.61
N THR A 106 7.85 -7.07 12.61
CA THR A 106 7.40 -5.89 11.86
C THR A 106 7.32 -6.17 10.36
N ILE A 107 8.31 -6.84 9.78
CA ILE A 107 8.32 -7.17 8.34
C ILE A 107 7.20 -8.15 8.00
N VAL A 108 7.01 -9.21 8.80
CA VAL A 108 5.94 -10.20 8.59
C VAL A 108 4.56 -9.53 8.67
N ILE A 109 4.33 -8.67 9.66
CA ILE A 109 3.09 -7.90 9.79
C ILE A 109 2.87 -7.04 8.54
N ALA A 110 3.89 -6.32 8.08
CA ALA A 110 3.78 -5.49 6.88
C ALA A 110 3.39 -6.32 5.65
N VAL A 111 4.04 -7.47 5.44
CA VAL A 111 3.72 -8.40 4.33
C VAL A 111 2.26 -8.87 4.43
N VAL A 112 1.83 -9.35 5.60
CA VAL A 112 0.46 -9.84 5.82
C VAL A 112 -0.55 -8.73 5.54
N VAL A 113 -0.35 -7.54 6.10
CA VAL A 113 -1.25 -6.39 5.90
C VAL A 113 -1.31 -5.98 4.43
N SER A 114 -0.18 -5.94 3.71
CA SER A 114 -0.16 -5.65 2.28
C SER A 114 -0.98 -6.65 1.47
N PHE A 115 -0.85 -7.96 1.76
CA PHE A 115 -1.64 -8.98 1.09
C PHE A 115 -3.13 -8.92 1.46
N LEU A 116 -3.48 -8.60 2.71
CA LEU A 116 -4.88 -8.41 3.13
C LEU A 116 -5.53 -7.24 2.40
N ILE A 117 -4.86 -6.08 2.33
CA ILE A 117 -5.35 -4.91 1.61
C ILE A 117 -5.56 -5.24 0.13
N TRP A 118 -4.55 -5.85 -0.50
CA TRP A 118 -4.66 -6.25 -1.90
C TRP A 118 -5.79 -7.26 -2.14
N PHE A 119 -5.92 -8.26 -1.26
CA PHE A 119 -6.97 -9.26 -1.38
C PHE A 119 -8.36 -8.63 -1.25
N GLY A 120 -8.52 -7.65 -0.35
CA GLY A 120 -9.75 -6.84 -0.25
C GLY A 120 -10.08 -6.14 -1.57
N PHE A 121 -9.11 -5.44 -2.17
CA PHE A 121 -9.30 -4.82 -3.48
C PHE A 121 -9.59 -5.84 -4.58
N TYR A 122 -8.91 -6.98 -4.58
CA TYR A 122 -9.15 -8.06 -5.53
C TYR A 122 -10.59 -8.57 -5.46
N LEU A 123 -11.11 -8.82 -4.25
CA LEU A 123 -12.49 -9.24 -4.05
C LEU A 123 -13.48 -8.18 -4.54
N TYR A 124 -13.25 -6.92 -4.18
CA TYR A 124 -14.07 -5.79 -4.61
C TYR A 124 -14.15 -5.71 -6.15
N TYR A 125 -13.00 -5.65 -6.84
CA TYR A 125 -12.97 -5.55 -8.29
C TYR A 125 -13.49 -6.80 -9.00
N ARG A 126 -13.30 -7.99 -8.41
CA ARG A 126 -13.89 -9.23 -8.93
C ARG A 126 -15.42 -9.18 -8.87
N GLN A 127 -15.99 -8.65 -7.79
CA GLN A 127 -17.45 -8.48 -7.67
C GLN A 127 -17.97 -7.43 -8.65
N GLU A 128 -17.27 -6.30 -8.80
CA GLU A 128 -17.65 -5.25 -9.75
C GLU A 128 -17.62 -5.75 -11.20
N ALA A 129 -16.59 -6.52 -11.59
CA ALA A 129 -16.53 -7.15 -12.90
C ALA A 129 -17.69 -8.12 -13.14
N LYS A 130 -18.06 -8.94 -12.14
CA LYS A 130 -19.25 -9.81 -12.23
C LYS A 130 -20.54 -9.01 -12.43
N ARG A 131 -20.70 -7.90 -11.70
CA ARG A 131 -21.88 -7.03 -11.79
C ARG A 131 -21.98 -6.36 -13.17
N ILE A 132 -20.86 -5.91 -13.73
CA ILE A 132 -20.81 -5.33 -15.08
C ILE A 132 -21.19 -6.40 -16.12
N ASN A 133 -20.59 -7.59 -16.03
CA ASN A 133 -20.89 -8.69 -16.96
C ASN A 133 -22.36 -9.12 -16.90
N ALA A 134 -22.97 -9.16 -15.72
CA ALA A 134 -24.39 -9.47 -15.57
C ALA A 134 -25.29 -8.43 -16.27
N LYS A 135 -25.00 -7.13 -16.08
CA LYS A 135 -25.74 -6.05 -16.75
C LYS A 135 -25.56 -6.04 -18.26
N LEU A 136 -24.38 -6.44 -18.76
CA LEU A 136 -24.13 -6.55 -20.19
C LEU A 136 -24.94 -7.69 -20.81
N LYS A 137 -25.01 -8.85 -20.14
CA LYS A 137 -25.84 -9.98 -20.55
C LYS A 137 -27.32 -9.63 -20.63
N GLU A 138 -27.84 -8.99 -19.58
CA GLU A 138 -29.22 -8.48 -19.54
C GLU A 138 -29.52 -7.53 -20.72
N LYS A 139 -28.62 -6.57 -21.00
CA LYS A 139 -28.77 -5.65 -22.14
C LYS A 139 -28.65 -6.33 -23.51
N GLN A 140 -27.92 -7.43 -23.61
CA GLN A 140 -27.74 -8.19 -24.84
C GLN A 140 -28.82 -9.26 -25.03
N GLY A 141 -29.72 -9.44 -24.06
CA GLY A 141 -30.77 -10.46 -24.10
C GLY A 141 -30.24 -11.90 -24.00
N ILE A 142 -29.06 -12.09 -23.37
CA ILE A 142 -28.38 -13.39 -23.19
C ILE A 142 -28.31 -13.75 -21.71
#